data_AF-A0A6A7KUS2-F1
#
_entry.id   AF-A0A6A7KUS2-F1
#
_cell.length_a   1.000
_cell.length_b   1.000
_cell.length_c   1.000
_cell.angle_alpha   90.00
_cell.angle_beta   90.00
_cell.angle_gamma   90.00
#
_symmetry.space_group_name_H-M   'P 1'
#
loop_
_entity.id
_entity.type
_entity.pdbx_description
1 polymer ?
#
loop_
_entity_poly.entity_id
_entity_poly.type
_entity_poly.pdbx_seq_one_letter_code
_entity_poly.pdbx_strand_id
1 'polypeptide(L)'
;MSRDRYGCRNHFRRGSCENSRTVSRSRIEQRVLAGLRDKLVSPESVARAALAFYETLNRENRDRRAQADADRQTLAKVERAIQSIVKAIEDGMYQPVMKARMDELHAQKAEIEARLREALADIPDINPNIAELYRKEICRITELLDDPDFCLEAAQDVRALIGEVILTPVREAWRGHGRSERCAHGDPRIRGRTPFGPFSF
;
A
#
# COMPACT_ATOMS: atom_id res chain seq x y z
N MET A 1 -20.46 39.26 -0.29
CA MET A 1 -20.59 37.84 0.10
C MET A 1 -19.89 37.67 1.44
N SER A 2 -20.58 37.17 2.47
CA SER A 2 -19.93 36.84 3.75
C SER A 2 -18.83 35.80 3.52
N ARG A 3 -17.71 35.89 4.24
CA ARG A 3 -16.51 35.04 4.06
C ARG A 3 -16.75 33.53 4.24
N ASP A 4 -17.88 33.12 4.84
CA ASP A 4 -18.11 31.73 5.26
C ASP A 4 -19.13 30.93 4.42
N ARG A 5 -19.35 31.31 3.15
CA ARG A 5 -20.27 30.56 2.27
C ARG A 5 -19.64 30.27 0.91
N TYR A 6 -19.84 29.05 0.43
CA TYR A 6 -19.47 28.62 -0.91
C TYR A 6 -20.66 28.72 -1.86
N GLY A 7 -20.38 29.11 -3.09
CA GLY A 7 -21.36 29.22 -4.18
C GLY A 7 -20.70 29.01 -5.54
N CYS A 8 -21.50 28.74 -6.56
CA CYS A 8 -20.98 28.53 -7.91
C CYS A 8 -20.36 29.82 -8.47
N ARG A 9 -19.04 29.83 -8.64
CA ARG A 9 -18.31 30.98 -9.19
C ARG A 9 -18.85 31.41 -10.57
N ASN A 10 -19.22 30.47 -11.43
CA ASN A 10 -19.73 30.77 -12.77
C ASN A 10 -21.12 31.43 -12.74
N HIS A 11 -21.98 31.06 -11.78
CA HIS A 11 -23.26 31.73 -11.58
C HIS A 11 -23.06 33.18 -11.09
N PHE A 12 -22.32 33.35 -9.99
CA PHE A 12 -22.19 34.65 -9.34
C PHE A 12 -21.27 35.67 -10.04
N ARG A 13 -20.28 35.22 -10.83
CA ARG A 13 -19.35 36.13 -11.54
C ARG A 13 -19.61 36.27 -13.04
N ARG A 14 -20.16 35.24 -13.69
CA ARG A 14 -20.30 35.19 -15.16
C ARG A 14 -21.73 35.01 -15.63
N GLY A 15 -22.68 34.68 -14.75
CA GLY A 15 -24.06 34.35 -15.12
C GLY A 15 -24.21 33.09 -16.00
N SER A 16 -23.14 32.32 -16.22
CA SER A 16 -23.08 31.23 -17.21
C SER A 16 -23.44 29.86 -16.64
N CYS A 17 -23.99 29.81 -15.43
CA CYS A 17 -24.40 28.59 -14.74
C CYS A 17 -25.69 28.87 -13.97
N GLU A 18 -26.65 27.96 -14.00
CA GLU A 18 -27.95 28.11 -13.34
C GLU A 18 -27.92 27.82 -11.83
N ASN A 19 -26.78 27.34 -11.30
CA ASN A 19 -26.65 26.97 -9.89
C ASN A 19 -26.51 28.20 -8.97
N SER A 20 -27.64 28.69 -8.49
CA SER A 20 -27.76 29.80 -7.53
C SER A 20 -27.60 29.38 -6.06
N ARG A 21 -27.41 28.08 -5.78
CA ARG A 21 -27.35 27.58 -4.40
C ARG A 21 -26.05 27.96 -3.71
N THR A 22 -26.17 28.22 -2.42
CA THR A 22 -25.07 28.57 -1.53
C THR A 22 -25.11 27.70 -0.29
N VAL A 23 -23.95 27.28 0.19
CA VAL A 23 -23.79 26.39 1.35
C VAL A 23 -22.77 26.98 2.31
N SER A 24 -22.98 26.82 3.61
CA SER A 24 -22.02 27.30 4.62
C SER A 24 -20.73 26.47 4.60
N ARG A 25 -19.62 27.12 4.91
CA ARG A 25 -18.30 26.50 5.02
C ARG A 25 -18.29 25.36 6.05
N SER A 26 -18.75 25.64 7.26
CA SER A 26 -18.84 24.66 8.35
C SER A 26 -19.58 23.38 7.96
N ARG A 27 -20.65 23.51 7.15
CA ARG A 27 -21.45 22.38 6.71
C ARG A 27 -20.77 21.54 5.64
N ILE A 28 -19.93 22.14 4.78
CA ILE A 28 -19.10 21.37 3.86
C ILE A 28 -18.02 20.63 4.64
N GLU A 29 -17.35 21.33 5.55
CA GLU A 29 -16.27 20.75 6.37
C GLU A 29 -16.78 19.53 7.16
N GLN A 30 -17.89 19.65 7.89
CA GLN A 30 -18.51 18.53 8.60
C GLN A 30 -18.83 17.33 7.70
N ARG A 31 -19.34 17.56 6.48
CA ARG A 31 -19.69 16.48 5.55
C ARG A 31 -18.46 15.84 4.92
N VAL A 32 -17.40 16.63 4.69
CA VAL A 32 -16.12 16.13 4.18
C VAL A 32 -15.45 15.26 5.24
N LEU A 33 -15.44 15.68 6.51
CA LEU A 33 -14.92 14.91 7.64
C LEU A 33 -15.71 13.60 7.85
N ALA A 34 -17.04 13.65 7.79
CA ALA A 34 -17.88 12.46 7.87
C ALA A 34 -17.59 11.48 6.71
N GLY A 35 -17.49 11.98 5.47
CA GLY A 35 -17.18 11.15 4.31
C GLY A 35 -15.75 10.62 4.29
N LEU A 36 -14.79 11.31 4.93
CA LEU A 36 -13.44 10.79 5.20
C LEU A 36 -13.50 9.60 6.15
N ARG A 37 -14.22 9.76 7.27
CA ARG A 37 -14.41 8.69 8.27
C ARG A 37 -15.02 7.43 7.68
N ASP A 38 -16.06 7.60 6.85
CA ASP A 38 -16.74 6.47 6.19
C ASP A 38 -15.85 5.78 5.14
N LYS A 39 -14.84 6.49 4.61
CA LYS A 39 -13.90 5.97 3.60
C LYS A 39 -12.60 5.44 4.16
N LEU A 40 -12.25 5.77 5.41
CA LEU A 40 -11.14 5.14 6.10
C LEU A 40 -11.46 3.65 6.22
N VAL A 41 -10.57 2.79 5.70
CA VAL A 41 -10.76 1.34 5.79
C VAL A 41 -10.78 0.96 7.27
N SER A 42 -11.75 0.12 7.68
CA SER A 42 -11.77 -0.40 9.06
C SER A 42 -10.38 -0.97 9.40
N PRO A 43 -9.76 -0.51 10.50
CA PRO A 43 -8.47 -1.04 10.95
C PRO A 43 -8.48 -2.56 11.08
N GLU A 44 -9.61 -3.16 11.45
CA GLU A 44 -9.78 -4.61 11.59
C GLU A 44 -9.72 -5.32 10.24
N SER A 45 -10.24 -4.70 9.18
CA SER A 45 -10.18 -5.26 7.82
C SER A 45 -8.76 -5.19 7.26
N VAL A 46 -8.04 -4.09 7.49
CA VAL A 46 -6.63 -3.99 7.09
C VAL A 46 -5.76 -4.94 7.90
N ALA A 47 -6.00 -5.06 9.21
CA ALA A 47 -5.27 -5.98 10.07
C ALA A 47 -5.41 -7.44 9.59
N ARG A 48 -6.62 -7.89 9.28
CA ARG A 48 -6.85 -9.25 8.77
C ARG A 48 -6.17 -9.49 7.42
N ALA A 49 -6.28 -8.54 6.49
CA ALA A 49 -5.63 -8.65 5.18
C ALA A 49 -4.10 -8.67 5.32
N ALA A 50 -3.55 -7.80 6.16
CA ALA A 50 -2.13 -7.71 6.45
C ALA A 50 -1.60 -9.01 7.07
N LEU A 51 -2.29 -9.57 8.07
CA LEU A 51 -1.91 -10.85 8.70
C LEU A 51 -1.87 -12.00 7.67
N ALA A 52 -2.91 -12.18 6.86
CA ALA A 52 -2.94 -13.22 5.84
C ALA A 52 -1.82 -13.06 4.80
N PHE A 53 -1.53 -11.81 4.43
CA PHE A 53 -0.43 -11.49 3.52
C PHE A 53 0.95 -11.78 4.16
N TYR A 54 1.14 -11.46 5.45
CA TYR A 54 2.38 -11.75 6.18
C TYR A 54 2.65 -13.24 6.32
N GLU A 55 1.63 -14.03 6.65
CA GLU A 55 1.79 -15.48 6.78
C GLU A 55 2.27 -16.12 5.48
N THR A 56 1.75 -15.63 4.34
CA THR A 56 2.11 -16.10 3.01
C THR A 56 3.54 -15.70 2.66
N LEU A 57 3.87 -14.42 2.78
CA LEU A 57 5.22 -13.92 2.45
C LEU A 57 6.31 -14.49 3.37
N ASN A 58 6.06 -14.58 4.67
CA ASN A 58 7.04 -15.15 5.61
C ASN A 58 7.20 -16.65 5.41
N ARG A 59 6.21 -17.35 4.84
CA ARG A 59 6.36 -18.77 4.43
C ARG A 59 7.26 -18.87 3.20
N GLU A 60 6.98 -18.10 2.15
CA GLU A 60 7.80 -18.06 0.94
C GLU A 60 9.25 -17.62 1.22
N ASN A 61 9.44 -16.64 2.11
CA ASN A 61 10.77 -16.23 2.56
C ASN A 61 11.52 -17.38 3.26
N ARG A 62 10.82 -18.12 4.13
CA ARG A 62 11.40 -19.29 4.81
C ARG A 62 11.78 -20.38 3.82
N ASP A 63 10.93 -20.68 2.85
CA ASP A 63 11.20 -21.68 1.83
C ASP A 63 12.39 -21.26 0.95
N ARG A 64 12.45 -19.98 0.55
CA ARG A 64 13.60 -19.41 -0.18
C ARG A 64 14.90 -19.52 0.61
N ARG A 65 14.88 -19.22 1.92
CA ARG A 65 16.07 -19.36 2.79
C ARG A 65 16.51 -20.81 2.94
N ALA A 66 15.56 -21.73 3.17
CA ALA A 66 15.84 -23.15 3.27
C ALA A 66 16.45 -23.70 1.98
N GLN A 67 15.92 -23.28 0.82
CA GLN A 67 16.48 -23.64 -0.49
C GLN A 67 17.90 -23.09 -0.67
N ALA A 68 18.13 -21.81 -0.34
CA ALA A 68 19.46 -21.21 -0.41
C ALA A 68 20.48 -21.91 0.50
N ASP A 69 20.07 -22.33 1.70
CA ASP A 69 20.93 -23.10 2.60
C ASP A 69 21.25 -24.50 2.05
N ALA A 70 20.28 -25.19 1.47
CA ALA A 70 20.48 -26.46 0.79
C ALA A 70 21.45 -26.33 -0.41
N ASP A 71 21.31 -25.25 -1.19
CA ASP A 71 22.18 -24.94 -2.31
C ASP A 71 23.61 -24.62 -1.85
N ARG A 72 23.79 -23.86 -0.76
CA ARG A 72 25.12 -23.63 -0.14
C ARG A 72 25.78 -24.92 0.33
N GLN A 73 25.03 -25.82 0.97
CA GLN A 73 25.56 -27.12 1.41
C GLN A 73 25.96 -27.99 0.22
N THR A 74 25.18 -27.96 -0.86
CA THR A 74 25.45 -28.70 -2.09
C THR A 74 26.69 -28.15 -2.79
N LEU A 75 26.82 -26.83 -2.89
CA LEU A 75 28.01 -26.15 -3.41
C LEU A 75 29.27 -26.58 -2.65
N ALA A 76 29.23 -26.57 -1.31
CA ALA A 76 30.35 -27.00 -0.49
C ALA A 76 30.73 -28.48 -0.70
N LYS A 77 29.79 -29.35 -1.06
CA LYS A 77 30.07 -30.76 -1.41
C LYS A 77 30.73 -30.86 -2.79
N VAL A 78 30.23 -30.13 -3.78
CA VAL A 78 30.80 -30.07 -5.13
C VAL A 78 32.23 -29.55 -5.09
N GLU A 79 32.50 -28.49 -4.33
CA GLU A 79 33.85 -27.93 -4.17
C GLU A 79 34.82 -28.91 -3.51
N ARG A 80 34.38 -29.66 -2.49
CA ARG A 80 35.17 -30.73 -1.88
C ARG A 80 35.46 -31.87 -2.86
N ALA A 81 34.51 -32.22 -3.71
CA ALA A 81 34.72 -33.25 -4.74
C ALA A 81 35.75 -32.79 -5.79
N ILE A 82 35.66 -31.54 -6.23
CA ILE A 82 36.65 -30.91 -7.12
C ILE A 82 38.04 -30.95 -6.47
N GLN A 83 38.18 -30.52 -5.22
CA GLN A 83 39.45 -30.56 -4.49
C GLN A 83 40.02 -31.99 -4.37
N SER A 84 39.15 -32.98 -4.16
CA SER A 84 39.56 -34.39 -4.06
C SER A 84 40.11 -34.92 -5.39
N ILE A 85 39.49 -34.55 -6.52
CA ILE A 85 39.98 -34.90 -7.86
C ILE A 85 41.33 -34.22 -8.13
N VAL A 86 41.48 -32.94 -7.79
CA VAL A 86 42.75 -32.21 -7.94
C VAL A 86 43.85 -32.89 -7.14
N LYS A 87 43.59 -33.23 -5.87
CA LYS A 87 44.55 -33.92 -5.02
C LYS A 87 44.97 -35.29 -5.58
N ALA A 88 44.03 -36.07 -6.09
CA ALA A 88 44.35 -37.35 -6.73
C ALA A 88 45.25 -37.19 -7.97
N ILE A 89 45.10 -36.09 -8.72
CA ILE A 89 45.98 -35.75 -9.84
C ILE A 89 47.38 -35.37 -9.34
N GLU A 90 47.49 -34.59 -8.26
CA GLU A 90 48.75 -34.24 -7.61
C GLU A 90 49.51 -35.48 -7.09
N ASP A 91 48.77 -36.48 -6.58
CA ASP A 91 49.29 -37.77 -6.14
C ASP A 91 49.64 -38.71 -7.33
N GLY A 92 49.48 -38.26 -8.58
CA GLY A 92 49.84 -38.99 -9.79
C GLY A 92 48.78 -39.98 -10.30
N MET A 93 47.58 -39.99 -9.71
CA MET A 93 46.49 -40.91 -10.05
C MET A 93 45.51 -40.29 -11.07
N TYR A 94 45.96 -40.02 -12.29
CA TYR A 94 45.09 -39.51 -13.35
C TYR A 94 44.41 -40.63 -14.15
N GLN A 95 43.09 -40.53 -14.31
CA GLN A 95 42.29 -41.37 -15.20
C GLN A 95 41.42 -40.48 -16.12
N PRO A 96 41.21 -40.85 -17.40
CA PRO A 96 40.36 -40.08 -18.32
C PRO A 96 38.94 -39.82 -17.80
N VAL A 97 38.39 -40.74 -16.98
CA VAL A 97 37.08 -40.60 -16.32
C VAL A 97 37.04 -39.38 -15.37
N MET A 98 38.17 -39.01 -14.77
CA MET A 98 38.24 -37.87 -13.85
C MET A 98 38.02 -36.55 -14.57
N LYS A 99 38.44 -36.43 -15.84
CA LYS A 99 38.18 -35.23 -16.64
C LYS A 99 36.68 -35.03 -16.86
N ALA A 100 35.98 -36.08 -17.30
CA ALA A 100 34.52 -36.02 -17.47
C ALA A 100 33.81 -35.68 -16.16
N ARG A 101 34.25 -36.27 -15.04
CA ARG A 101 33.69 -35.97 -13.72
C ARG A 101 33.95 -34.53 -13.27
N MET A 102 35.11 -33.98 -13.59
CA MET A 102 35.47 -32.60 -13.29
C MET A 102 34.59 -31.62 -14.08
N ASP A 103 34.35 -31.89 -15.36
CA ASP A 103 33.46 -31.08 -16.21
C ASP A 103 32.03 -31.08 -15.67
N GLU A 104 31.51 -32.24 -15.24
CA GLU A 104 30.20 -32.34 -14.57
C GLU A 104 30.13 -31.51 -13.28
N LEU A 105 31.15 -31.59 -12.43
CA LEU A 105 31.19 -30.85 -11.17
C LEU A 105 31.28 -29.34 -11.40
N HIS A 106 32.02 -28.88 -12.41
CA HIS A 106 32.07 -27.48 -12.80
C HIS A 106 30.72 -26.98 -13.33
N ALA A 107 30.02 -27.78 -14.14
CA ALA A 107 28.68 -27.45 -14.61
C ALA A 107 27.68 -27.32 -13.45
N GLN A 108 27.69 -28.29 -12.52
CA GLN A 108 26.84 -28.26 -11.32
C GLN A 108 27.16 -27.04 -10.44
N LYS A 109 28.46 -26.71 -10.27
CA LYS A 109 28.89 -25.51 -9.54
C LYS A 109 28.29 -24.25 -10.16
N ALA A 110 28.44 -24.08 -11.47
CA ALA A 110 27.93 -22.91 -12.18
C ALA A 110 26.41 -22.76 -12.08
N GLU A 111 25.66 -23.87 -12.15
CA GLU A 111 24.22 -23.90 -11.98
C GLU A 111 23.79 -23.48 -10.56
N ILE A 112 24.44 -24.03 -9.53
CA ILE A 112 24.15 -23.70 -8.12
C ILE A 112 24.50 -22.22 -7.84
N GLU A 113 25.63 -21.73 -8.35
CA GLU A 113 26.02 -20.32 -8.22
C GLU A 113 25.08 -19.36 -8.95
N ALA A 114 24.48 -19.77 -10.08
CA ALA A 114 23.46 -18.98 -10.76
C ALA A 114 22.18 -18.86 -9.91
N ARG A 115 21.69 -19.98 -9.39
CA ARG A 115 20.52 -20.03 -8.51
C ARG A 115 20.71 -19.24 -7.21
N LEU A 116 21.89 -19.32 -6.59
CA LEU A 116 22.21 -18.54 -5.40
C LEU A 116 22.28 -17.03 -5.69
N ARG A 117 22.75 -16.63 -6.87
CA ARG A 117 22.74 -15.21 -7.28
C ARG A 117 21.33 -14.67 -7.46
N GLU A 118 20.41 -15.46 -8.00
CA GLU A 118 19.00 -15.09 -8.15
C GLU A 118 18.29 -15.00 -6.79
N ALA A 119 18.65 -15.85 -5.84
CA ALA A 119 18.07 -15.88 -4.49
C ALA A 119 18.52 -14.71 -3.57
N LEU A 120 19.53 -13.92 -3.94
CA LEU A 120 20.08 -12.83 -3.11
C LEU A 120 19.15 -11.60 -2.95
N ALA A 121 18.00 -11.59 -3.60
CA ALA A 121 16.93 -10.64 -3.27
C ALA A 121 16.30 -11.00 -1.91
N ASP A 122 17.01 -10.71 -0.82
CA ASP A 122 16.52 -10.89 0.55
C ASP A 122 15.38 -9.91 0.79
N ILE A 123 14.15 -10.40 0.64
CA ILE A 123 12.97 -9.65 1.03
C ILE A 123 12.90 -9.75 2.56
N PRO A 124 13.07 -8.65 3.31
CA PRO A 124 13.03 -8.69 4.76
C PRO A 124 11.68 -9.25 5.22
N ASP A 125 11.72 -10.04 6.30
CA ASP A 125 10.48 -10.54 6.90
C ASP A 125 9.65 -9.36 7.36
N ILE A 126 8.36 -9.41 7.03
CA ILE A 126 7.49 -8.31 7.38
C ILE A 126 7.08 -8.48 8.85
N ASN A 127 7.29 -7.42 9.63
CA ASN A 127 6.94 -7.41 11.04
C ASN A 127 5.41 -7.53 11.19
N PRO A 128 4.90 -8.53 11.94
CA PRO A 128 3.46 -8.72 12.13
C PRO A 128 2.77 -7.53 12.81
N ASN A 129 3.53 -6.67 13.49
CA ASN A 129 3.03 -5.49 14.21
C ASN A 129 2.62 -4.32 13.29
N ILE A 130 2.82 -4.41 11.96
CA ILE A 130 2.40 -3.35 11.04
C ILE A 130 0.88 -3.14 11.06
N ALA A 131 0.10 -4.19 11.33
CA ALA A 131 -1.34 -4.07 11.52
C ALA A 131 -1.69 -3.15 12.72
N GLU A 132 -0.98 -3.30 13.84
CA GLU A 132 -1.17 -2.44 15.01
C GLU A 132 -0.62 -1.02 14.80
N LEU A 133 0.48 -0.87 14.07
CA LEU A 133 0.99 0.44 13.67
C LEU A 133 -0.03 1.18 12.80
N TYR A 134 -0.63 0.48 11.83
CA TYR A 134 -1.67 1.02 10.97
C TYR A 134 -2.93 1.37 11.77
N ARG A 135 -3.34 0.50 12.71
CA ARG A 135 -4.46 0.76 13.63
C ARG A 135 -4.23 2.02 14.46
N LYS A 136 -3.05 2.17 15.06
CA LYS A 136 -2.68 3.37 15.83
C LYS A 136 -2.73 4.63 14.98
N GLU A 137 -2.25 4.55 13.75
CA GLU A 137 -2.23 5.70 12.85
C GLU A 137 -3.65 6.11 12.43
N ILE A 138 -4.54 5.15 12.11
CA ILE A 138 -5.95 5.47 11.82
C ILE A 138 -6.66 6.05 13.05
N CYS A 139 -6.46 5.46 14.24
CA CYS A 139 -7.04 6.00 15.47
C CYS A 139 -6.60 7.45 15.70
N ARG A 140 -5.30 7.71 15.56
CA ARG A 140 -4.73 9.06 15.67
C ARG A 140 -5.34 10.02 14.65
N ILE A 141 -5.42 9.62 13.37
CA ILE A 141 -6.04 10.45 12.33
C ILE A 141 -7.52 10.72 12.68
N THR A 142 -8.24 9.72 13.17
CA THR A 142 -9.66 9.88 13.55
C THR A 142 -9.83 10.86 14.70
N GLU A 143 -9.02 10.76 15.75
CA GLU A 143 -9.01 11.68 16.90
C GLU A 143 -8.66 13.11 16.48
N LEU A 144 -7.68 13.25 15.59
CA LEU A 144 -7.26 14.53 15.04
C LEU A 144 -8.33 15.20 14.16
N LEU A 145 -9.19 14.41 13.51
CA LEU A 145 -10.32 14.94 12.74
C LEU A 145 -11.48 15.43 13.63
N ASP A 146 -11.50 15.07 14.92
CA ASP A 146 -12.50 15.52 15.89
C ASP A 146 -12.15 16.86 16.55
N ASP A 147 -10.91 17.35 16.42
CA ASP A 147 -10.45 18.62 17.00
C ASP A 147 -10.71 19.82 16.05
N PRO A 148 -11.53 20.82 16.46
CA PRO A 148 -11.85 21.99 15.64
C PRO A 148 -10.66 22.91 15.34
N ASP A 149 -9.61 22.93 16.17
CA ASP A 149 -8.42 23.78 15.99
C ASP A 149 -7.37 23.13 15.07
N PHE A 150 -7.49 21.82 14.83
CA PHE A 150 -6.58 21.04 13.97
C PHE A 150 -6.71 21.39 12.47
N CYS A 151 -7.76 22.14 12.11
CA CYS A 151 -8.17 22.38 10.72
C CYS A 151 -7.19 23.19 9.85
N LEU A 152 -6.26 23.98 10.41
CA LEU A 152 -5.40 24.86 9.58
C LEU A 152 -4.10 24.17 9.12
N GLU A 153 -3.41 23.47 10.02
CA GLU A 153 -2.18 22.73 9.70
C GLU A 153 -2.50 21.39 9.01
N ALA A 154 -3.53 20.67 9.47
CA ALA A 154 -3.93 19.39 8.89
C ALA A 154 -4.64 19.51 7.54
N ALA A 155 -5.03 20.72 7.12
CA ALA A 155 -5.65 20.94 5.82
C ALA A 155 -4.74 20.51 4.66
N GLN A 156 -3.42 20.55 4.83
CA GLN A 156 -2.47 20.08 3.83
C GLN A 156 -2.44 18.55 3.74
N ASP A 157 -2.41 17.86 4.89
CA ASP A 157 -2.43 16.40 4.98
C ASP A 157 -3.76 15.82 4.48
N VAL A 158 -4.88 16.43 4.88
CA VAL A 158 -6.22 16.07 4.40
C VAL A 158 -6.35 16.33 2.89
N ARG A 159 -5.72 17.39 2.36
CA ARG A 159 -5.69 17.65 0.91
C ARG A 159 -4.77 16.68 0.16
N ALA A 160 -3.77 16.09 0.81
CA ALA A 160 -2.99 15.01 0.22
C ALA A 160 -3.83 13.74 0.05
N LEU A 161 -4.75 13.47 1.00
CA LEU A 161 -5.67 12.33 0.97
C LEU A 161 -6.86 12.54 0.02
N ILE A 162 -7.40 13.75 -0.05
CA ILE A 162 -8.56 14.10 -0.87
C ILE A 162 -8.13 14.71 -2.20
N GLY A 163 -8.55 14.11 -3.31
CA GLY A 163 -8.27 14.62 -4.66
C GLY A 163 -9.19 15.79 -5.05
N GLU A 164 -10.51 15.60 -4.93
CA GLU A 164 -11.50 16.62 -5.27
C GLU A 164 -12.79 16.42 -4.47
N VAL A 165 -13.42 17.53 -4.07
CA VAL A 165 -14.76 17.54 -3.45
C VAL A 165 -15.76 18.09 -4.46
N ILE A 166 -16.65 17.24 -4.96
CA ILE A 166 -17.67 17.62 -5.96
C ILE A 166 -18.99 17.90 -5.24
N LEU A 167 -19.48 19.14 -5.37
CA LEU A 167 -20.78 19.56 -4.86
C LEU A 167 -21.83 19.49 -5.96
N THR A 168 -22.74 18.52 -5.86
CA THR A 168 -23.85 18.37 -6.80
C THR A 168 -25.15 18.95 -6.21
N PRO A 169 -25.79 19.94 -6.85
CA PRO A 169 -27.09 20.42 -6.41
C PRO A 169 -28.15 19.33 -6.66
N VAL A 170 -28.91 18.96 -5.63
CA VAL A 170 -30.09 18.08 -5.77
C VAL A 170 -31.31 18.91 -6.18
N ARG A 171 -32.09 18.41 -7.13
CA ARG A 171 -33.24 19.13 -7.71
C ARG A 171 -34.41 19.34 -6.74
N GLU A 172 -34.46 18.65 -5.61
CA GLU A 172 -35.60 18.78 -4.69
C GLU A 172 -35.61 20.15 -3.99
N ALA A 173 -36.72 20.86 -4.14
CA ALA A 173 -37.06 22.06 -3.41
C ALA A 173 -37.66 21.65 -2.06
N TRP A 174 -37.02 22.09 -0.98
CA TRP A 174 -37.56 21.95 0.37
C TRP A 174 -38.85 22.79 0.45
N ARG A 175 -40.03 22.16 0.58
CA ARG A 175 -41.18 22.83 1.20
C ARG A 175 -41.05 22.58 2.69
N GLY A 176 -40.90 23.62 3.50
CA GLY A 176 -41.01 23.38 4.93
C GLY A 176 -41.45 24.59 5.72
N HIS A 177 -42.53 24.36 6.47
CA HIS A 177 -42.62 24.78 7.85
C HIS A 177 -42.22 23.57 8.70
N GLY A 178 -41.29 23.75 9.64
CA GLY A 178 -41.01 22.77 10.69
C GLY A 178 -39.52 22.48 10.89
N ARG A 179 -39.02 22.81 12.09
CA ARG A 179 -37.67 22.50 12.57
C ARG A 179 -37.44 20.99 12.55
N SER A 180 -36.70 20.47 11.59
CA SER A 180 -36.00 19.19 11.70
C SER A 180 -34.76 19.20 10.81
N GLU A 181 -33.62 18.80 11.37
CA GLU A 181 -32.25 19.01 10.85
C GLU A 181 -31.85 18.06 9.71
N ARG A 182 -32.73 17.82 8.73
CA ARG A 182 -32.38 17.08 7.51
C ARG A 182 -32.77 17.87 6.27
N CYS A 183 -31.81 18.65 5.76
CA CYS A 183 -32.03 19.52 4.59
C CYS A 183 -31.29 19.04 3.33
N ALA A 184 -32.07 18.86 2.26
CA ALA A 184 -31.77 18.42 0.90
C ALA A 184 -30.61 19.16 0.20
N HIS A 185 -29.40 18.69 0.45
CA HIS A 185 -28.23 18.94 -0.40
C HIS A 185 -27.66 17.56 -0.70
N GLY A 186 -27.37 17.22 -1.97
CA GLY A 186 -26.75 15.95 -2.31
C GLY A 186 -25.46 15.79 -1.51
N ASP A 187 -25.15 14.57 -1.07
CA ASP A 187 -23.90 14.31 -0.37
C ASP A 187 -22.71 14.71 -1.25
N PRO A 188 -21.76 15.52 -0.73
CA PRO A 188 -20.56 15.86 -1.47
C PRO A 188 -19.88 14.54 -1.81
N ARG A 189 -19.71 14.26 -3.10
CA ARG A 189 -18.91 13.12 -3.50
C ARG A 189 -17.45 13.50 -3.38
N ILE A 190 -16.78 12.91 -2.40
CA ILE A 190 -15.33 13.04 -2.19
C ILE A 190 -14.64 12.04 -3.13
N ARG A 191 -13.89 12.51 -4.14
CA ARG A 191 -12.97 11.65 -4.89
C ARG A 191 -11.61 11.65 -4.18
N GLY A 192 -11.12 10.47 -3.81
CA GLY A 192 -9.79 10.32 -3.26
C GLY A 192 -8.72 10.60 -4.32
N ARG A 193 -7.54 11.05 -3.88
CA ARG A 193 -6.36 11.14 -4.75
C ARG A 193 -5.72 9.76 -4.74
N THR A 194 -6.02 8.92 -5.73
CA THR A 194 -5.32 7.64 -5.85
C THR A 194 -3.86 7.90 -6.26
N PRO A 195 -2.85 7.53 -5.46
CA PRO A 195 -1.45 7.57 -5.91
C PRO A 195 -1.12 6.35 -6.78
N PHE A 196 -1.98 5.33 -6.75
CA PHE A 196 -1.86 4.11 -7.53
C PHE A 196 -2.94 4.13 -8.61
N GLY A 197 -2.55 3.87 -9.86
CA GLY A 197 -3.47 3.77 -10.99
C GLY A 197 -4.59 2.74 -10.76
N PRO A 198 -5.52 2.59 -11.72
CA PRO A 198 -6.61 1.64 -11.56
C PRO A 198 -6.04 0.23 -11.40
N PHE A 199 -6.13 -0.32 -10.19
CA PHE A 199 -6.03 -1.75 -9.99
C PHE A 199 -7.37 -2.35 -10.44
N SER A 200 -7.36 -2.91 -11.65
CA SER A 200 -8.38 -3.84 -12.09
C SER A 200 -8.21 -5.16 -11.33
N PHE A 201 -9.27 -5.63 -10.71
CA PHE A 201 -9.58 -7.05 -10.60
C PHE A 201 -10.80 -7.33 -11.47
#